data_AF-A0A8X7CMN1-F1
#
_entry.id   AF-A0A8X7CMN1-F1
#
_cell.length_a   1.000
_cell.length_b   1.000
_cell.length_c   1.000
_cell.angle_alpha   90.00
_cell.angle_beta   90.00
_cell.angle_gamma   90.00
#
_symmetry.space_group_name_H-M   'P 1'
#
loop_
_entity.id
_entity.type
_entity.pdbx_description
1 polymer ?
#
loop_
_entity_poly.entity_id
_entity_poly.type
_entity_poly.pdbx_seq_one_letter_code
_entity_poly.pdbx_strand_id
1 'polypeptide(L)'
;MKLPTFIFASVLLVEGYMPEHSMESQASFENFVCPPISSIKPCECSTVPDIPTIHCARIRRLKTVQRALRTWFHNDPIPYLKIVEARFEGLPSRAFVSLNVTRLQIKDSNLRWIAVDAFSGMKSLLMLTLHNVTLLSFPPESLSRLSSLISLRLPENELYQLAYRDLRGAGKLKYLSLAANRLTHVERGSFPIILVTLSLANNYLSSLNKSVRRLVNLEWLFLNDNRLRTLEGELDGLHNLRKLNLARNAICQLGRSFNYLYNVQEIYLQYNNIYALGTSFQNLSQLRNLNLSMNRLVNLTYSDFEGLDSLESLDLSGNMITAINGAFHSLSNLRSLDLTQNRLFSFCFMQINSLRKLSILDISENGLHHLMSDSFVTTLPVERIFMAKNNLTTLNNFLSHFTSLEAVDISFNQLRILKTTDFTMSSRIDYISVTGNPLICDVEQMNVYHELENLNIEIDGEPKCTNEPPRL
;
A
#
# COMPACT_ATOMS: atom_id res chain seq x y z
N MET A 1 -18.46 -20.78 -2.62
CA MET A 1 -17.20 -20.13 -3.10
C MET A 1 -16.56 -19.23 -2.02
N LYS A 2 -15.22 -19.01 -1.99
CA LYS A 2 -14.63 -17.94 -1.16
C LYS A 2 -14.96 -16.57 -1.80
N LEU A 3 -15.74 -15.75 -1.12
CA LEU A 3 -15.96 -14.34 -1.49
C LEU A 3 -14.59 -13.67 -1.73
N PRO A 4 -14.37 -13.00 -2.87
CA PRO A 4 -13.12 -12.34 -3.13
C PRO A 4 -12.93 -11.21 -2.12
N THR A 5 -11.85 -11.25 -1.36
CA THR A 5 -11.31 -10.05 -0.72
C THR A 5 -10.99 -9.04 -1.84
N PHE A 6 -11.53 -7.83 -1.76
CA PHE A 6 -10.98 -6.69 -2.48
C PHE A 6 -9.48 -6.68 -2.25
N ILE A 7 -8.69 -7.01 -3.29
CA ILE A 7 -7.24 -6.90 -3.21
C ILE A 7 -6.91 -5.44 -3.49
N PHE A 8 -7.28 -4.55 -2.57
CA PHE A 8 -6.36 -3.47 -2.28
C PHE A 8 -5.17 -4.17 -1.64
N ALA A 9 -4.07 -4.28 -2.39
CA ALA A 9 -2.81 -4.71 -1.81
C ALA A 9 -2.65 -3.90 -0.52
N SER A 10 -2.67 -4.60 0.61
CA SER A 10 -2.43 -4.03 1.92
C SER A 10 -1.02 -3.47 1.89
N VAL A 11 -0.88 -2.18 1.58
CA VAL A 11 0.41 -1.48 1.63
C VAL A 11 0.71 -1.17 3.09
N LEU A 12 0.90 -2.25 3.86
CA LEU A 12 1.57 -2.28 5.15
C LEU A 12 3.09 -2.37 5.00
N LEU A 13 3.61 -2.45 3.76
CA LEU A 13 5.05 -2.43 3.52
C LEU A 13 5.57 -1.00 3.61
N VAL A 14 5.99 -0.65 4.82
CA VAL A 14 6.80 0.53 5.17
C VAL A 14 8.06 0.68 4.28
N GLU A 15 8.47 -0.39 3.59
CA GLU A 15 9.62 -0.46 2.68
C GLU A 15 9.27 -0.78 1.21
N GLY A 16 8.13 -0.31 0.70
CA GLY A 16 7.71 -0.57 -0.69
C GLY A 16 8.83 -0.33 -1.73
N TYR A 17 9.23 -1.42 -2.41
CA TYR A 17 10.18 -1.47 -3.54
C TYR A 17 11.51 -0.71 -3.33
N MET A 18 12.30 -1.15 -2.35
CA MET A 18 13.75 -0.96 -2.41
C MET A 18 14.37 -2.24 -2.96
N PRO A 19 14.98 -2.23 -4.16
CA PRO A 19 15.55 -3.44 -4.70
C PRO A 19 16.75 -3.90 -3.86
N GLU A 20 16.55 -4.89 -2.99
CA GLU A 20 17.68 -5.61 -2.38
C GLU A 20 18.42 -6.46 -3.44
N HIS A 21 17.71 -6.88 -4.49
CA HIS A 21 18.15 -7.89 -5.45
C HIS A 21 18.55 -7.36 -6.84
N SER A 22 18.16 -6.13 -7.25
CA SER A 22 18.34 -5.67 -8.63
C SER A 22 19.61 -4.84 -8.89
N MET A 23 20.53 -4.79 -7.93
CA MET A 23 21.68 -3.87 -7.98
C MET A 23 22.92 -4.47 -8.66
N GLU A 24 23.01 -5.80 -8.74
CA GLU A 24 24.07 -6.54 -9.44
C GLU A 24 23.45 -7.80 -10.06
N SER A 25 23.90 -8.19 -11.26
CA SER A 25 23.50 -9.45 -11.86
C SER A 25 23.96 -10.64 -11.00
N GLN A 26 23.12 -11.67 -10.88
CA GLN A 26 23.44 -12.95 -10.23
C GLN A 26 24.77 -13.55 -10.74
N ALA A 27 25.16 -13.22 -11.98
CA ALA A 27 26.43 -13.60 -12.61
C ALA A 27 27.71 -13.16 -11.85
N SER A 28 27.63 -12.20 -10.93
CA SER A 28 28.81 -11.67 -10.21
C SER A 28 29.33 -12.57 -9.08
N PHE A 29 28.55 -13.55 -8.62
CA PHE A 29 28.91 -14.40 -7.47
C PHE A 29 28.83 -15.91 -7.75
N GLU A 30 28.73 -16.33 -9.02
CA GLU A 30 28.62 -17.75 -9.41
C GLU A 30 29.75 -18.63 -8.88
N ASN A 31 30.94 -18.06 -8.64
CA ASN A 31 32.12 -18.76 -8.12
C ASN A 31 32.37 -18.53 -6.62
N PHE A 32 31.42 -17.96 -5.88
CA PHE A 32 31.60 -17.71 -4.46
C PHE A 32 31.58 -19.00 -3.65
N VAL A 33 32.66 -19.28 -2.91
CA VAL A 33 32.77 -20.44 -2.04
C VAL A 33 32.65 -20.02 -0.58
N CYS A 34 31.66 -20.57 0.12
CA CYS A 34 31.49 -20.33 1.54
C CYS A 34 32.63 -20.94 2.36
N PRO A 35 33.27 -20.17 3.26
CA PRO A 35 34.23 -20.72 4.22
C PRO A 35 33.59 -21.76 5.15
N PRO A 36 34.35 -22.76 5.63
CA PRO A 36 33.89 -23.67 6.68
C PRO A 36 33.46 -22.91 7.94
N ILE A 37 32.31 -23.25 8.53
CA ILE A 37 31.79 -22.56 9.73
C ILE A 37 32.83 -22.49 10.86
N SER A 38 33.62 -23.55 11.04
CA SER A 38 34.67 -23.60 12.07
C SER A 38 35.78 -22.56 11.90
N SER A 39 36.04 -22.11 10.66
CA SER A 39 37.13 -21.17 10.35
C SER A 39 36.72 -19.71 10.49
N ILE A 40 35.42 -19.41 10.49
CA ILE A 40 34.87 -18.04 10.54
C ILE A 40 34.00 -17.75 11.78
N LYS A 41 34.00 -18.62 12.81
CA LYS A 41 33.28 -18.35 14.07
C LYS A 41 33.62 -16.98 14.65
N PRO A 42 32.65 -16.18 15.13
CA PRO A 42 31.24 -16.51 15.39
C PRO A 42 30.28 -16.28 14.21
N CYS A 43 30.79 -16.23 12.98
CA CYS A 43 29.99 -16.06 11.78
C CYS A 43 29.72 -17.40 11.07
N GLU A 44 28.72 -17.39 10.20
CA GLU A 44 28.29 -18.49 9.35
C GLU A 44 28.11 -17.97 7.92
N CYS A 45 28.21 -18.85 6.92
CA CYS A 45 28.08 -18.49 5.52
C CYS A 45 26.93 -19.27 4.88
N SER A 46 26.07 -18.59 4.12
CA SER A 46 24.92 -19.17 3.42
C SER A 46 24.81 -18.63 2.00
N THR A 47 24.49 -19.48 1.02
CA THR A 47 24.32 -19.09 -0.40
C THR A 47 22.86 -19.04 -0.88
N VAL A 48 21.88 -19.31 0.01
CA VAL A 48 20.45 -19.39 -0.33
C VAL A 48 19.70 -18.22 0.33
N PRO A 49 18.77 -17.51 -0.36
CA PRO A 49 18.20 -17.82 -1.68
C PRO A 49 18.84 -17.15 -2.91
N ASP A 50 19.65 -16.08 -2.79
CA ASP A 50 20.10 -15.32 -3.97
C ASP A 50 21.52 -14.73 -3.89
N ILE A 51 21.95 -14.25 -2.72
CA ILE A 51 23.23 -13.56 -2.54
C ILE A 51 24.01 -14.26 -1.42
N PRO A 52 25.27 -14.69 -1.67
CA PRO A 52 26.09 -15.26 -0.61
C PRO A 52 26.24 -14.30 0.57
N THR A 53 25.85 -14.79 1.74
CA THR A 53 25.68 -13.99 2.93
C THR A 53 26.52 -14.56 4.06
N ILE A 54 27.33 -13.69 4.68
CA ILE A 54 28.02 -13.94 5.93
C ILE A 54 27.15 -13.40 7.06
N HIS A 55 26.66 -14.28 7.93
CA HIS A 55 25.85 -13.94 9.08
C HIS A 55 26.67 -14.05 10.37
N CYS A 56 26.80 -12.96 11.10
CA CYS A 56 27.51 -12.88 12.37
C CYS A 56 26.53 -12.49 13.48
N ALA A 57 26.33 -13.35 14.49
CA ALA A 57 25.38 -13.10 15.57
C ALA A 57 26.08 -12.91 16.93
N ARG A 58 25.44 -12.16 17.83
CA ARG A 58 25.83 -12.05 19.26
C ARG A 58 27.26 -11.50 19.46
N ILE A 59 27.64 -10.55 18.61
CA ILE A 59 28.99 -10.01 18.56
C ILE A 59 29.24 -9.04 19.73
N ARG A 60 30.20 -9.38 20.60
CA ARG A 60 30.63 -8.50 21.71
C ARG A 60 31.58 -7.39 21.30
N ARG A 61 32.46 -7.66 20.32
CA ARG A 61 33.48 -6.72 19.83
C ARG A 61 33.61 -6.86 18.33
N LEU A 62 33.56 -5.74 17.60
CA LEU A 62 33.67 -5.75 16.13
C LEU A 62 35.00 -6.35 15.63
N LYS A 63 36.10 -6.18 16.38
CA LYS A 63 37.41 -6.81 16.07
C LYS A 63 37.34 -8.32 15.94
N THR A 64 36.38 -8.99 16.58
CA THR A 64 36.18 -10.44 16.45
C THR A 64 35.74 -10.81 15.03
N VAL A 65 34.82 -10.04 14.44
CA VAL A 65 34.35 -10.23 13.06
C VAL A 65 35.48 -9.95 12.07
N GLN A 66 36.21 -8.84 12.26
CA GLN A 66 37.38 -8.52 11.43
C GLN A 66 38.40 -9.66 11.42
N ARG A 67 38.75 -10.20 12.60
CA ARG A 67 39.73 -11.28 12.70
C ARG A 67 39.25 -12.59 12.07
N ALA A 68 37.97 -12.93 12.23
CA ALA A 68 37.39 -14.14 11.67
C ALA A 68 37.34 -14.12 10.12
N LEU A 69 37.04 -12.96 9.53
CA LEU A 69 36.84 -12.83 8.09
C LEU A 69 38.12 -12.46 7.32
N ARG A 70 39.09 -11.80 7.97
CA ARG A 70 40.30 -11.28 7.30
C ARG A 70 41.11 -12.37 6.57
N THR A 71 41.16 -13.59 7.07
CA THR A 71 41.95 -14.67 6.45
C THR A 71 41.33 -15.18 5.16
N TRP A 72 40.00 -15.13 5.04
CA TRP A 72 39.26 -15.64 3.89
C TRP A 72 38.94 -14.57 2.86
N PHE A 73 38.76 -13.32 3.30
CA PHE A 73 38.28 -12.22 2.47
C PHE A 73 39.28 -11.06 2.42
N HIS A 74 40.58 -11.36 2.36
CA HIS A 74 41.60 -10.31 2.31
C HIS A 74 41.54 -9.52 1.00
N ASN A 75 41.37 -10.24 -0.12
CA ASN A 75 41.29 -9.68 -1.47
C ASN A 75 39.91 -9.90 -2.10
N ASP A 76 39.12 -10.84 -1.59
CA ASP A 76 37.83 -11.18 -2.15
C ASP A 76 36.70 -10.35 -1.51
N PRO A 77 35.73 -9.87 -2.32
CA PRO A 77 34.59 -9.13 -1.79
C PRO A 77 33.66 -10.05 -0.99
N ILE A 78 33.17 -9.54 0.14
CA ILE A 78 32.07 -10.12 0.90
C ILE A 78 30.77 -9.57 0.29
N PRO A 79 29.96 -10.40 -0.40
CA PRO A 79 28.79 -9.91 -1.13
C PRO A 79 27.74 -9.31 -0.19
N TYR A 80 27.53 -9.96 0.96
CA TYR A 80 26.66 -9.47 2.02
C TYR A 80 27.18 -9.88 3.39
N LEU A 81 27.48 -8.89 4.25
CA LEU A 81 27.76 -9.07 5.66
C LEU A 81 26.56 -8.62 6.51
N LYS A 82 25.97 -9.55 7.27
CA LYS A 82 24.93 -9.29 8.28
C LYS A 82 25.51 -9.45 9.67
N ILE A 83 25.38 -8.42 10.51
CA ILE A 83 25.73 -8.43 11.93
C ILE A 83 24.45 -8.23 12.73
N VAL A 84 24.07 -9.20 13.55
CA VAL A 84 22.79 -9.19 14.30
C VAL A 84 23.04 -9.42 15.79
N GLU A 85 22.21 -8.85 16.65
CA GLU A 85 22.31 -8.98 18.11
C GLU A 85 23.68 -8.51 18.66
N ALA A 86 24.25 -7.45 18.09
CA ALA A 86 25.56 -6.97 18.53
C ALA A 86 25.45 -6.19 19.86
N ARG A 87 26.43 -6.41 20.75
CA ARG A 87 26.48 -5.80 22.08
C ARG A 87 27.43 -4.60 22.18
N PHE A 88 28.09 -4.22 21.09
CA PHE A 88 28.93 -3.03 21.08
C PHE A 88 28.08 -1.77 20.88
N GLU A 89 28.46 -0.69 21.56
CA GLU A 89 27.67 0.55 21.55
C GLU A 89 28.01 1.50 20.40
N GLY A 90 29.09 1.21 19.66
CA GLY A 90 29.60 2.13 18.66
C GLY A 90 30.44 1.48 17.57
N LEU A 91 30.53 2.16 16.43
CA LEU A 91 31.47 1.86 15.34
C LEU A 91 32.71 2.76 15.48
N PRO A 92 33.85 2.23 15.94
CA PRO A 92 35.08 3.02 16.08
C PRO A 92 35.66 3.42 14.72
N SER A 93 36.63 4.33 14.74
CA SER A 93 37.42 4.70 13.56
C SER A 93 37.95 3.48 12.83
N ARG A 94 37.81 3.47 11.49
CA ARG A 94 38.29 2.37 10.63
C ARG A 94 37.70 1.00 11.00
N ALA A 95 36.46 0.97 11.46
CA ALA A 95 35.70 -0.20 11.89
C ALA A 95 35.68 -1.36 10.88
N PHE A 96 35.85 -1.09 9.58
CA PHE A 96 35.78 -2.11 8.52
C PHE A 96 36.98 -2.08 7.55
N VAL A 97 38.09 -1.41 7.91
CA VAL A 97 39.21 -1.13 6.98
C VAL A 97 39.84 -2.35 6.34
N SER A 98 39.72 -3.53 6.97
CA SER A 98 40.28 -4.80 6.47
C SER A 98 39.27 -5.67 5.74
N LEU A 99 38.05 -5.18 5.47
CA LEU A 99 36.97 -5.93 4.86
C LEU A 99 36.48 -5.21 3.60
N ASN A 100 36.40 -5.95 2.49
CA ASN A 100 35.82 -5.47 1.25
C ASN A 100 34.36 -5.90 1.18
N VAL A 101 33.43 -5.09 1.70
CA VAL A 101 32.01 -5.48 1.80
C VAL A 101 31.17 -4.73 0.78
N THR A 102 30.34 -5.44 0.02
CA THR A 102 29.42 -4.86 -0.97
C THR A 102 28.08 -4.46 -0.35
N ARG A 103 27.54 -5.28 0.56
CA ARG A 103 26.30 -4.99 1.33
C ARG A 103 26.56 -5.21 2.82
N LEU A 104 26.28 -4.20 3.64
CA LEU A 104 26.43 -4.27 5.09
C LEU A 104 25.08 -4.04 5.76
N GLN A 105 24.67 -5.00 6.59
CA GLN A 105 23.54 -4.84 7.51
C GLN A 105 24.02 -5.01 8.95
N ILE A 106 23.64 -4.05 9.80
CA ILE A 106 23.74 -4.17 11.25
C ILE A 106 22.33 -4.04 11.81
N LYS A 107 21.86 -5.06 12.53
CA LYS A 107 20.48 -5.16 13.03
C LYS A 107 20.47 -5.46 14.54
N ASP A 108 19.46 -4.96 15.24
CA ASP A 108 19.13 -5.32 16.63
C ASP A 108 20.35 -5.18 17.54
N SER A 109 20.98 -4.02 17.48
CA SER A 109 22.26 -3.75 18.16
C SER A 109 22.14 -2.46 18.97
N ASN A 110 22.85 -2.31 20.09
CA ASN A 110 22.81 -1.08 20.90
C ASN A 110 23.71 0.03 20.32
N LEU A 111 23.75 0.19 18.99
CA LEU A 111 24.73 1.01 18.28
C LEU A 111 24.37 2.50 18.28
N ARG A 112 24.75 3.19 19.35
CA ARG A 112 24.42 4.59 19.65
C ARG A 112 25.23 5.62 18.89
N TRP A 113 26.45 5.29 18.48
CA TRP A 113 27.35 6.24 17.83
C TRP A 113 28.20 5.63 16.71
N ILE A 114 28.59 6.46 15.75
CA ILE A 114 29.45 6.09 14.62
C ILE A 114 30.58 7.12 14.56
N ALA A 115 31.83 6.67 14.57
CA ALA A 115 32.96 7.56 14.37
C ALA A 115 32.97 8.12 12.93
N VAL A 116 33.41 9.36 12.78
CA VAL A 116 33.44 10.12 11.52
C VAL A 116 34.09 9.34 10.37
N ASP A 117 35.11 8.53 10.66
CA ASP A 117 35.88 7.74 9.70
C ASP A 117 35.65 6.22 9.85
N ALA A 118 34.55 5.79 10.48
CA ALA A 118 34.24 4.38 10.75
C ALA A 118 34.24 3.52 9.47
N PHE A 119 33.70 4.04 8.37
CA PHE A 119 33.60 3.33 7.08
C PHE A 119 34.79 3.56 6.15
N SER A 120 35.92 4.07 6.67
CA SER A 120 37.13 4.25 5.87
C SER A 120 37.59 2.94 5.23
N GLY A 121 37.83 2.98 3.91
CA GLY A 121 38.24 1.82 3.12
C GLY A 121 37.09 1.07 2.43
N MET A 122 35.83 1.32 2.81
CA MET A 122 34.65 0.64 2.23
C MET A 122 34.22 1.23 0.87
N LYS A 123 35.14 1.26 -0.09
CA LYS A 123 34.90 1.87 -1.42
C LYS A 123 33.92 1.09 -2.30
N SER A 124 33.74 -0.21 -2.02
CA SER A 124 32.84 -1.10 -2.78
C SER A 124 31.44 -1.21 -2.19
N LEU A 125 31.18 -0.55 -1.06
CA LEU A 125 29.88 -0.66 -0.37
C LEU A 125 28.79 0.02 -1.20
N LEU A 126 27.85 -0.79 -1.70
CA LEU A 126 26.69 -0.35 -2.46
C LEU A 126 25.48 -0.11 -1.58
N MET A 127 25.38 -0.86 -0.47
CA MET A 127 24.22 -0.87 0.41
C MET A 127 24.63 -0.89 1.88
N LEU A 128 24.08 0.05 2.64
CA LEU A 128 24.23 0.13 4.09
C LEU A 128 22.85 0.11 4.75
N THR A 129 22.59 -0.86 5.61
CA THR A 129 21.39 -0.94 6.43
C THR A 129 21.77 -0.94 7.91
N LEU A 130 21.31 0.06 8.66
CA LEU A 130 21.43 0.12 10.11
C LEU A 130 20.01 0.14 10.69
N HIS A 131 19.56 -1.00 11.21
CA HIS A 131 18.17 -1.19 11.64
C HIS A 131 18.12 -1.44 13.14
N ASN A 132 17.23 -0.75 13.85
CA ASN A 132 17.07 -0.92 15.30
C ASN A 132 18.40 -0.76 16.04
N VAL A 133 19.07 0.37 15.79
CA VAL A 133 20.38 0.67 16.39
C VAL A 133 20.40 1.78 17.43
N THR A 134 19.25 2.41 17.76
CA THR A 134 19.16 3.54 18.71
C THR A 134 19.97 4.78 18.31
N LEU A 135 20.28 4.94 17.02
CA LEU A 135 21.11 6.03 16.52
C LEU A 135 20.37 7.37 16.58
N LEU A 136 20.96 8.36 17.24
CA LEU A 136 20.41 9.72 17.36
C LEU A 136 20.76 10.63 16.16
N SER A 137 21.90 10.38 15.52
CA SER A 137 22.38 11.16 14.38
C SER A 137 23.31 10.33 13.50
N PHE A 138 23.30 10.59 12.19
CA PHE A 138 24.30 10.01 11.29
C PHE A 138 25.41 11.03 11.00
N PRO A 139 26.70 10.73 11.27
CA PRO A 139 27.80 11.66 11.01
C PRO A 139 27.95 11.95 9.50
N PRO A 140 27.77 13.21 9.06
CA PRO A 140 27.81 13.59 7.65
C PRO A 140 29.05 13.10 6.89
N GLU A 141 30.23 13.29 7.47
CA GLU A 141 31.50 12.98 6.83
C GLU A 141 31.72 11.47 6.66
N SER A 142 31.01 10.64 7.40
CA SER A 142 31.08 9.18 7.23
C SER A 142 30.48 8.73 5.89
N LEU A 143 29.45 9.41 5.37
CA LEU A 143 28.90 9.13 4.04
C LEU A 143 29.84 9.57 2.92
N SER A 144 30.63 10.63 3.14
CA SER A 144 31.62 11.09 2.14
C SER A 144 32.67 10.02 1.80
N ARG A 145 32.86 9.03 2.68
CA ARG A 145 33.78 7.91 2.47
C ARG A 145 33.17 6.76 1.66
N LEU A 146 31.85 6.75 1.50
CA LEU A 146 31.08 5.70 0.83
C LEU A 146 30.75 6.12 -0.62
N SER A 147 31.78 6.28 -1.45
CA SER A 147 31.68 6.83 -2.82
C SER A 147 30.85 6.00 -3.81
N SER A 148 30.53 4.75 -3.46
CA SER A 148 29.76 3.81 -4.27
C SER A 148 28.38 3.51 -3.69
N LEU A 149 28.01 4.14 -2.57
CA LEU A 149 26.75 3.85 -1.91
C LEU A 149 25.56 4.30 -2.77
N ILE A 150 24.68 3.35 -3.05
CA ILE A 150 23.47 3.58 -3.85
C ILE A 150 22.22 3.40 -2.96
N SER A 151 22.29 2.58 -1.91
CA SER A 151 21.19 2.35 -0.97
C SER A 151 21.61 2.59 0.47
N LEU A 152 20.88 3.46 1.17
CA LEU A 152 21.05 3.76 2.58
C LEU A 152 19.71 3.56 3.29
N ARG A 153 19.68 2.63 4.24
CA ARG A 153 18.50 2.35 5.06
C ARG A 153 18.84 2.52 6.53
N LEU A 154 18.15 3.45 7.19
CA LEU A 154 18.28 3.71 8.62
C LEU A 154 16.93 3.50 9.34
N PRO A 155 16.16 2.41 9.09
CA PRO A 155 14.87 2.23 9.70
C PRO A 155 14.97 1.95 11.20
N GLU A 156 13.91 2.28 11.95
CA GLU A 156 13.80 1.96 13.38
C GLU A 156 14.97 2.54 14.19
N ASN A 157 15.29 3.82 13.95
CA ASN A 157 16.30 4.55 14.70
C ASN A 157 15.66 5.72 15.45
N GLU A 158 16.51 6.55 16.07
CA GLU A 158 16.09 7.65 16.94
C GLU A 158 16.40 9.02 16.31
N LEU A 159 16.46 9.08 14.97
CA LEU A 159 16.74 10.33 14.25
C LEU A 159 15.58 11.31 14.43
N TYR A 160 15.88 12.51 14.93
CA TYR A 160 14.87 13.55 15.22
C TYR A 160 14.74 14.63 14.13
N GLN A 161 15.81 14.88 13.39
CA GLN A 161 15.84 15.87 12.31
C GLN A 161 16.80 15.43 11.20
N LEU A 162 16.63 15.99 10.00
CA LEU A 162 17.56 15.84 8.90
C LEU A 162 18.02 17.21 8.38
N ALA A 163 19.30 17.53 8.59
CA ALA A 163 19.92 18.78 8.14
C ALA A 163 20.49 18.67 6.72
N TYR A 164 20.72 19.82 6.06
CA TYR A 164 21.23 19.90 4.69
C TYR A 164 22.59 19.19 4.50
N ARG A 165 23.36 19.08 5.58
CA ARG A 165 24.69 18.48 5.59
C ARG A 165 24.68 16.96 5.79
N ASP A 166 23.63 16.38 6.36
CA ASP A 166 23.66 15.01 6.89
C ASP A 166 23.86 13.94 5.81
N LEU A 167 23.39 14.20 4.59
CA LEU A 167 23.58 13.32 3.42
C LEU A 167 24.61 13.87 2.43
N ARG A 168 25.39 14.88 2.84
CA ARG A 168 26.39 15.51 1.99
C ARG A 168 27.48 14.50 1.64
N GLY A 169 27.69 14.28 0.35
CA GLY A 169 28.67 13.31 -0.17
C GLY A 169 28.06 11.98 -0.63
N ALA A 170 26.78 11.72 -0.36
CA ALA A 170 26.06 10.55 -0.88
C ALA A 170 25.62 10.74 -2.36
N GLY A 171 26.56 11.10 -3.22
CA GLY A 171 26.30 11.57 -4.60
C GLY A 171 25.81 10.50 -5.58
N LYS A 172 25.81 9.22 -5.19
CA LYS A 172 25.26 8.10 -5.98
C LYS A 172 24.03 7.45 -5.35
N LEU A 173 23.55 8.00 -4.23
CA LEU A 173 22.43 7.45 -3.48
C LEU A 173 21.13 7.57 -4.29
N LYS A 174 20.52 6.43 -4.62
CA LYS A 174 19.24 6.33 -5.33
C LYS A 174 18.09 5.91 -4.41
N TYR A 175 18.39 5.14 -3.37
CA TYR A 175 17.41 4.58 -2.46
C TYR A 175 17.71 5.01 -1.03
N LEU A 176 16.78 5.73 -0.42
CA LEU A 176 16.91 6.23 0.96
C LEU A 176 15.69 5.87 1.79
N SER A 177 15.90 5.12 2.87
CA SER A 177 14.87 4.87 3.89
C SER A 177 15.31 5.48 5.22
N LEU A 178 14.50 6.40 5.72
CA LEU A 178 14.56 6.93 7.08
C LEU A 178 13.26 6.59 7.84
N ALA A 179 12.61 5.49 7.45
CA ALA A 179 11.33 5.09 8.02
C ALA A 179 11.44 4.75 9.51
N ALA A 180 10.33 4.79 10.24
CA ALA A 180 10.29 4.41 11.66
C ALA A 180 11.36 5.14 12.50
N ASN A 181 11.46 6.46 12.35
CA ASN A 181 12.33 7.31 13.14
C ASN A 181 11.49 8.30 13.97
N ARG A 182 12.12 9.33 14.54
CA ARG A 182 11.43 10.42 15.25
C ARG A 182 11.50 11.75 14.50
N LEU A 183 11.59 11.72 13.18
CA LEU A 183 11.79 12.93 12.38
C LEU A 183 10.60 13.87 12.54
N THR A 184 10.87 15.08 13.02
CA THR A 184 9.89 16.18 13.11
C THR A 184 10.20 17.28 12.10
N HIS A 185 11.46 17.39 11.65
CA HIS A 185 11.93 18.42 10.74
C HIS A 185 12.88 17.86 9.69
N VAL A 186 12.71 18.33 8.45
CA VAL A 186 13.64 18.09 7.35
C VAL A 186 14.00 19.44 6.74
N GLU A 187 15.29 19.75 6.65
CA GLU A 187 15.76 20.97 6.00
C GLU A 187 15.64 20.85 4.47
N ARG A 188 15.38 21.98 3.82
CA ARG A 188 15.30 22.05 2.36
C ARG A 188 16.65 21.73 1.73
N GLY A 189 16.67 20.81 0.76
CA GLY A 189 17.89 20.43 0.04
C GLY A 189 18.77 19.42 0.78
N SER A 190 18.27 18.80 1.85
CA SER A 190 18.96 17.72 2.56
C SER A 190 19.06 16.42 1.75
N PHE A 191 18.15 16.19 0.81
CA PHE A 191 18.13 14.98 -0.01
C PHE A 191 18.96 15.12 -1.29
N PRO A 192 19.72 14.08 -1.70
CA PRO A 192 20.34 14.02 -3.01
C PRO A 192 19.30 14.07 -4.14
N ILE A 193 19.50 14.96 -5.12
CA ILE A 193 18.53 15.19 -6.21
C ILE A 193 18.34 13.98 -7.16
N ILE A 194 19.24 13.01 -7.10
CA ILE A 194 19.24 11.78 -7.91
C ILE A 194 18.41 10.64 -7.30
N LEU A 195 17.79 10.86 -6.14
CA LEU A 195 16.97 9.84 -5.49
C LEU A 195 15.83 9.39 -6.41
N VAL A 196 15.60 8.07 -6.38
CA VAL A 196 14.51 7.38 -7.09
C VAL A 196 13.46 6.89 -6.08
N THR A 197 13.90 6.40 -4.92
CA THR A 197 13.01 5.99 -3.82
C THR A 197 13.36 6.75 -2.56
N LEU A 198 12.34 7.34 -1.92
CA LEU A 198 12.45 7.97 -0.61
C LEU A 198 11.33 7.45 0.30
N SER A 199 11.73 6.85 1.43
CA SER A 199 10.79 6.53 2.51
C SER A 199 11.09 7.37 3.75
N LEU A 200 10.09 8.16 4.17
CA LEU A 200 10.02 8.87 5.44
C LEU A 200 8.82 8.36 6.27
N ALA A 201 8.33 7.15 5.96
CA ALA A 201 7.16 6.57 6.60
C ALA A 201 7.36 6.39 8.11
N ASN A 202 6.28 6.39 8.90
CA ASN A 202 6.32 6.19 10.34
C ASN A 202 7.30 7.16 11.04
N ASN A 203 7.00 8.46 10.92
CA ASN A 203 7.75 9.55 11.55
C ASN A 203 6.75 10.56 12.15
N TYR A 204 7.23 11.73 12.59
CA TYR A 204 6.40 12.77 13.21
C TYR A 204 6.34 14.05 12.37
N LEU A 205 6.51 13.94 11.05
CA LEU A 205 6.56 15.09 10.15
C LEU A 205 5.19 15.76 10.04
N SER A 206 5.12 17.06 10.30
CA SER A 206 3.94 17.90 10.06
C SER A 206 3.96 18.63 8.72
N SER A 207 5.13 18.71 8.08
CA SER A 207 5.38 19.30 6.76
C SER A 207 6.67 18.68 6.19
N LEU A 208 6.84 18.73 4.85
CA LEU A 208 8.08 18.32 4.19
C LEU A 208 9.06 19.49 4.02
N ASN A 209 8.66 20.72 4.40
CA ASN A 209 9.47 21.93 4.23
C ASN A 209 10.01 22.09 2.80
N LYS A 210 9.20 21.71 1.80
CA LYS A 210 9.55 21.77 0.37
C LYS A 210 10.83 20.99 0.01
N SER A 211 11.26 20.06 0.87
CA SER A 211 12.54 19.35 0.75
C SER A 211 12.58 18.40 -0.44
N VAL A 212 11.42 17.88 -0.88
CA VAL A 212 11.31 16.92 -1.98
C VAL A 212 11.11 17.56 -3.36
N ARG A 213 10.78 18.86 -3.45
CA ARG A 213 10.43 19.53 -4.73
C ARG A 213 11.48 19.44 -5.85
N ARG A 214 12.74 19.20 -5.50
CA ARG A 214 13.86 19.10 -6.45
C ARG A 214 14.19 17.66 -6.85
N LEU A 215 13.50 16.66 -6.30
CA LEU A 215 13.74 15.25 -6.55
C LEU A 215 13.05 14.83 -7.84
N VAL A 216 13.49 15.38 -8.97
CA VAL A 216 12.84 15.20 -10.28
C VAL A 216 12.92 13.77 -10.81
N ASN A 217 13.82 12.94 -10.27
CA ASN A 217 13.96 11.52 -10.62
C ASN A 217 13.18 10.59 -9.67
N LEU A 218 12.46 11.15 -8.69
CA LEU A 218 11.78 10.36 -7.68
C LEU A 218 10.58 9.64 -8.29
N GLU A 219 10.56 8.32 -8.17
CA GLU A 219 9.50 7.43 -8.68
C GLU A 219 8.61 6.90 -7.53
N TRP A 220 9.19 6.69 -6.34
CA TRP A 220 8.48 6.16 -5.18
C TRP A 220 8.69 7.05 -3.95
N LEU A 221 7.58 7.54 -3.39
CA LEU A 221 7.59 8.38 -2.19
C LEU A 221 6.65 7.82 -1.13
N PHE A 222 7.21 7.44 0.03
CA PHE A 222 6.46 6.93 1.17
C PHE A 222 6.51 7.92 2.32
N LEU A 223 5.32 8.41 2.69
CA LEU A 223 5.07 9.41 3.73
C LEU A 223 3.98 8.94 4.70
N ASN A 224 3.56 7.68 4.62
CA ASN A 224 2.52 7.14 5.49
C ASN A 224 2.93 7.19 6.97
N ASP A 225 1.94 7.18 7.85
CA ASP A 225 2.17 7.20 9.31
C ASP A 225 2.99 8.42 9.73
N ASN A 226 2.55 9.61 9.33
CA ASN A 226 3.12 10.90 9.72
C ASN A 226 2.02 11.81 10.28
N ARG A 227 2.30 13.10 10.44
CA ARG A 227 1.37 14.11 10.97
C ARG A 227 1.06 15.20 9.95
N LEU A 228 1.18 14.91 8.67
CA LEU A 228 0.95 15.86 7.58
C LEU A 228 -0.52 16.29 7.58
N ARG A 229 -0.77 17.60 7.49
CA ARG A 229 -2.14 18.17 7.45
C ARG A 229 -2.52 18.73 6.07
N THR A 230 -1.52 19.14 5.30
CA THR A 230 -1.66 19.68 3.96
C THR A 230 -0.43 19.28 3.14
N LEU A 231 -0.60 19.23 1.82
CA LEU A 231 0.47 19.01 0.85
C LEU A 231 0.66 20.21 -0.06
N GLU A 232 0.06 21.36 0.28
CA GLU A 232 0.09 22.53 -0.58
C GLU A 232 1.51 23.00 -0.87
N GLY A 233 1.89 22.89 -2.14
CA GLY A 233 3.21 23.14 -2.64
C GLY A 233 4.23 22.04 -2.32
N GLU A 234 3.97 21.06 -1.46
CA GLU A 234 5.03 20.16 -0.97
C GLU A 234 5.58 19.23 -2.07
N LEU A 235 4.74 18.88 -3.06
CA LEU A 235 5.05 17.91 -4.12
C LEU A 235 5.32 18.55 -5.49
N ASP A 236 5.44 19.88 -5.55
CA ASP A 236 5.70 20.59 -6.80
C ASP A 236 7.01 20.08 -7.44
N GLY A 237 6.96 19.65 -8.71
CA GLY A 237 8.14 19.19 -9.46
C GLY A 237 8.38 17.67 -9.48
N LEU A 238 7.56 16.88 -8.77
CA LEU A 238 7.68 15.41 -8.74
C LEU A 238 7.02 14.74 -9.97
N HIS A 239 7.43 15.15 -11.17
CA HIS A 239 6.78 14.75 -12.42
C HIS A 239 6.96 13.26 -12.78
N ASN A 240 8.01 12.61 -12.29
CA ASN A 240 8.30 11.20 -12.54
C ASN A 240 7.74 10.26 -11.45
N LEU A 241 7.01 10.81 -10.46
CA LEU A 241 6.47 10.01 -9.38
C LEU A 241 5.44 9.01 -9.90
N ARG A 242 5.64 7.73 -9.60
CA ARG A 242 4.74 6.61 -9.97
C ARG A 242 3.89 6.17 -8.80
N LYS A 243 4.42 6.19 -7.58
CA LYS A 243 3.72 5.77 -6.37
C LYS A 243 3.89 6.78 -5.25
N LEU A 244 2.77 7.17 -4.67
CA LEU A 244 2.71 8.07 -3.53
C LEU A 244 1.89 7.44 -2.40
N ASN A 245 2.53 7.18 -1.27
CA ASN A 245 1.86 6.71 -0.07
C ASN A 245 1.77 7.79 0.99
N LEU A 246 0.54 8.25 1.27
CA LEU A 246 0.19 9.27 2.24
C LEU A 246 -0.80 8.75 3.30
N ALA A 247 -1.00 7.43 3.37
CA ALA A 247 -1.92 6.80 4.31
C ALA A 247 -1.60 7.17 5.77
N ARG A 248 -2.61 7.17 6.64
CA ARG A 248 -2.42 7.40 8.09
C ARG A 248 -1.69 8.71 8.38
N ASN A 249 -2.21 9.81 7.83
CA ASN A 249 -1.80 11.17 8.14
C ASN A 249 -3.01 11.95 8.71
N ALA A 250 -2.90 13.28 8.79
CA ALA A 250 -3.97 14.16 9.23
C ALA A 250 -4.45 15.09 8.10
N ILE A 251 -4.31 14.67 6.84
CA ILE A 251 -4.60 15.49 5.66
C ILE A 251 -6.09 15.76 5.59
N CYS A 252 -6.48 17.04 5.51
CA CYS A 252 -7.89 17.43 5.35
C CYS A 252 -8.21 17.98 3.95
N GLN A 253 -7.19 18.43 3.21
CA GLN A 253 -7.29 18.97 1.86
C GLN A 253 -6.09 18.54 1.02
N LEU A 254 -6.32 18.18 -0.24
CA LEU A 254 -5.28 17.68 -1.15
C LEU A 254 -4.48 18.81 -1.82
N GLY A 255 -5.10 19.97 -2.02
CA GLY A 255 -4.44 21.15 -2.60
C GLY A 255 -3.97 20.93 -4.05
N ARG A 256 -3.31 21.94 -4.63
CA ARG A 256 -2.91 21.92 -6.05
C ARG A 256 -1.71 21.03 -6.37
N SER A 257 -1.02 20.49 -5.37
CA SER A 257 0.24 19.77 -5.60
C SER A 257 0.08 18.45 -6.34
N PHE A 258 -1.12 17.85 -6.31
CA PHE A 258 -1.43 16.67 -7.12
C PHE A 258 -1.45 16.99 -8.62
N ASN A 259 -1.74 18.23 -9.04
CA ASN A 259 -1.82 18.62 -10.45
C ASN A 259 -0.48 18.50 -11.23
N TYR A 260 0.63 18.24 -10.53
CA TYR A 260 1.97 18.10 -11.10
C TYR A 260 2.47 16.65 -11.20
N LEU A 261 1.70 15.67 -10.72
CA LEU A 261 2.08 14.26 -10.63
C LEU A 261 1.67 13.45 -11.88
N TYR A 262 2.02 13.94 -13.07
CA TYR A 262 1.48 13.43 -14.35
C TYR A 262 1.68 11.93 -14.62
N ASN A 263 2.72 11.33 -14.03
CA ASN A 263 3.07 9.92 -14.24
C ASN A 263 2.65 9.00 -13.07
N VAL A 264 1.89 9.53 -12.10
CA VAL A 264 1.51 8.74 -10.93
C VAL A 264 0.51 7.66 -11.31
N GLN A 265 0.76 6.45 -10.84
CA GLN A 265 -0.01 5.23 -11.11
C GLN A 265 -0.76 4.77 -9.86
N GLU A 266 -0.20 5.02 -8.67
CA GLU A 266 -0.77 4.58 -7.40
C GLU A 266 -0.73 5.70 -6.35
N ILE A 267 -1.89 6.01 -5.78
CA ILE A 267 -2.04 6.96 -4.66
C ILE A 267 -2.78 6.28 -3.51
N TYR A 268 -2.18 6.32 -2.33
CA TYR A 268 -2.75 5.81 -1.08
C TYR A 268 -2.98 6.97 -0.11
N LEU A 269 -4.24 7.24 0.22
CA LEU A 269 -4.69 8.33 1.09
C LEU A 269 -5.59 7.84 2.23
N GLN A 270 -5.66 6.53 2.45
CA GLN A 270 -6.52 5.96 3.48
C GLN A 270 -6.16 6.41 4.90
N TYR A 271 -7.15 6.45 5.80
CA TYR A 271 -6.97 6.92 7.18
C TYR A 271 -6.44 8.36 7.26
N ASN A 272 -7.10 9.28 6.56
CA ASN A 272 -6.87 10.72 6.65
C ASN A 272 -8.17 11.43 7.10
N ASN A 273 -8.21 12.76 7.02
CA ASN A 273 -9.36 13.59 7.38
C ASN A 273 -9.95 14.32 6.16
N ILE A 274 -9.78 13.79 4.95
CA ILE A 274 -10.17 14.45 3.70
C ILE A 274 -11.69 14.53 3.63
N TYR A 275 -12.21 15.73 3.46
CA TYR A 275 -13.66 15.98 3.40
C TYR A 275 -14.15 16.46 2.03
N ALA A 276 -13.24 16.86 1.13
CA ALA A 276 -13.52 17.24 -0.25
C ALA A 276 -12.31 16.97 -1.14
N LEU A 277 -12.55 16.58 -2.39
CA LEU A 277 -11.51 16.32 -3.39
C LEU A 277 -11.31 17.52 -4.32
N GLY A 278 -12.41 18.14 -4.77
CA GLY A 278 -12.36 19.29 -5.67
C GLY A 278 -11.71 18.90 -7.00
N THR A 279 -10.85 19.76 -7.56
CA THR A 279 -10.14 19.47 -8.83
C THR A 279 -8.73 18.92 -8.64
N SER A 280 -8.44 18.33 -7.47
CA SER A 280 -7.08 17.91 -7.10
C SER A 280 -6.50 16.83 -8.03
N PHE A 281 -7.35 16.11 -8.76
CA PHE A 281 -6.92 14.97 -9.59
C PHE A 281 -6.97 15.21 -11.10
N GLN A 282 -7.28 16.44 -11.54
CA GLN A 282 -7.60 16.78 -12.94
C GLN A 282 -6.53 16.38 -13.97
N ASN A 283 -5.26 16.24 -13.55
CA ASN A 283 -4.13 15.92 -14.44
C ASN A 283 -3.54 14.52 -14.25
N LEU A 284 -4.20 13.63 -13.50
CA LEU A 284 -3.66 12.32 -13.14
C LEU A 284 -4.11 11.21 -14.10
N SER A 285 -3.92 11.42 -15.41
CA SER A 285 -4.43 10.52 -16.45
C SER A 285 -3.78 9.13 -16.48
N GLN A 286 -2.64 8.94 -15.79
CA GLN A 286 -1.95 7.65 -15.65
C GLN A 286 -2.32 6.89 -14.37
N LEU A 287 -3.13 7.49 -13.47
CA LEU A 287 -3.48 6.89 -12.20
C LEU A 287 -4.35 5.66 -12.43
N ARG A 288 -3.95 4.52 -11.85
CA ARG A 288 -4.65 3.23 -11.94
C ARG A 288 -5.31 2.83 -10.64
N ASN A 289 -4.68 3.16 -9.51
CA ASN A 289 -5.16 2.79 -8.18
C ASN A 289 -5.23 4.00 -7.27
N LEU A 290 -6.43 4.28 -6.76
CA LEU A 290 -6.69 5.34 -5.80
C LEU A 290 -7.38 4.77 -4.58
N ASN A 291 -6.71 4.85 -3.42
CA ASN A 291 -7.32 4.48 -2.15
C ASN A 291 -7.63 5.73 -1.31
N LEU A 292 -8.91 6.01 -1.11
CA LEU A 292 -9.46 7.10 -0.31
C LEU A 292 -10.28 6.58 0.88
N SER A 293 -10.14 5.31 1.26
CA SER A 293 -10.92 4.74 2.36
C SER A 293 -10.64 5.39 3.70
N MET A 294 -11.56 5.26 4.64
CA MET A 294 -11.39 5.76 6.02
C MET A 294 -11.05 7.27 6.02
N ASN A 295 -11.82 8.06 5.29
CA ASN A 295 -11.75 9.52 5.23
C ASN A 295 -13.09 10.13 5.71
N ARG A 296 -13.37 11.39 5.34
CA ARG A 296 -14.56 12.14 5.77
C ARG A 296 -15.36 12.70 4.59
N LEU A 297 -15.30 12.05 3.43
CA LEU A 297 -16.04 12.48 2.24
C LEU A 297 -17.55 12.32 2.48
N VAL A 298 -18.34 13.33 2.07
CA VAL A 298 -19.80 13.37 2.29
C VAL A 298 -20.57 13.38 0.97
N ASN A 299 -20.24 14.30 0.08
CA ASN A 299 -20.86 14.40 -1.24
C ASN A 299 -19.77 14.32 -2.29
N LEU A 300 -19.97 13.45 -3.28
CA LEU A 300 -19.16 13.41 -4.48
C LEU A 300 -19.89 14.21 -5.56
N THR A 301 -19.11 14.79 -6.46
CA THR A 301 -19.54 15.70 -7.51
C THR A 301 -18.81 15.37 -8.82
N TYR A 302 -19.36 15.84 -9.93
CA TYR A 302 -18.85 15.60 -11.28
C TYR A 302 -17.35 15.93 -11.49
N SER A 303 -16.80 16.86 -10.70
CA SER A 303 -15.38 17.26 -10.80
C SER A 303 -14.42 16.43 -9.96
N ASP A 304 -14.89 15.68 -8.96
CA ASP A 304 -14.01 15.08 -7.92
C ASP A 304 -13.04 14.03 -8.49
N PHE A 305 -13.41 13.36 -9.58
CA PHE A 305 -12.59 12.36 -10.27
C PHE A 305 -12.37 12.69 -11.75
N GLU A 306 -12.53 13.95 -12.13
CA GLU A 306 -12.19 14.41 -13.47
C GLU A 306 -10.69 14.20 -13.74
N GLY A 307 -10.34 13.78 -14.96
CA GLY A 307 -8.94 13.52 -15.37
C GLY A 307 -8.36 12.16 -14.99
N LEU A 308 -9.12 11.32 -14.27
CA LEU A 308 -8.71 9.97 -13.88
C LEU A 308 -9.02 8.90 -14.96
N ASP A 309 -8.62 9.17 -16.20
CA ASP A 309 -9.04 8.39 -17.37
C ASP A 309 -8.59 6.92 -17.34
N SER A 310 -7.43 6.65 -16.73
CA SER A 310 -6.86 5.29 -16.63
C SER A 310 -7.19 4.57 -15.32
N LEU A 311 -8.08 5.12 -14.47
CA LEU A 311 -8.34 4.54 -13.15
C LEU A 311 -8.99 3.17 -13.28
N GLU A 312 -8.39 2.16 -12.65
CA GLU A 312 -8.84 0.77 -12.69
C GLU A 312 -9.48 0.34 -11.35
N SER A 313 -9.04 0.93 -10.23
CA SER A 313 -9.51 0.58 -8.89
C SER A 313 -9.65 1.81 -8.00
N LEU A 314 -10.82 1.95 -7.39
CA LEU A 314 -11.19 3.05 -6.51
C LEU A 314 -11.76 2.53 -5.18
N ASP A 315 -11.06 2.83 -4.08
CA ASP A 315 -11.55 2.56 -2.71
C ASP A 315 -12.13 3.83 -2.10
N LEU A 316 -13.41 3.83 -1.79
CA LEU A 316 -14.10 4.89 -1.05
C LEU A 316 -14.73 4.36 0.25
N SER A 317 -14.35 3.16 0.68
CA SER A 317 -14.92 2.51 1.87
C SER A 317 -14.70 3.33 3.15
N GLY A 318 -15.60 3.21 4.13
CA GLY A 318 -15.42 3.85 5.43
C GLY A 318 -15.42 5.39 5.39
N ASN A 319 -16.19 6.00 4.48
CA ASN A 319 -16.40 7.44 4.42
C ASN A 319 -17.79 7.80 4.99
N MET A 320 -18.29 9.01 4.71
CA MET A 320 -19.62 9.47 5.13
C MET A 320 -20.51 9.79 3.92
N ILE A 321 -20.29 9.09 2.79
CA ILE A 321 -20.89 9.45 1.51
C ILE A 321 -22.40 9.25 1.56
N THR A 322 -23.15 10.32 1.27
CA THR A 322 -24.61 10.34 1.17
C THR A 322 -25.11 10.55 -0.26
N ALA A 323 -24.28 11.12 -1.15
CA ALA A 323 -24.64 11.39 -2.54
C ALA A 323 -23.43 11.34 -3.49
N ILE A 324 -23.61 10.79 -4.69
CA ILE A 324 -22.55 10.59 -5.71
C ILE A 324 -22.60 11.65 -6.84
N ASN A 325 -23.76 12.26 -7.12
CA ASN A 325 -23.97 13.36 -8.08
C ASN A 325 -23.15 13.30 -9.39
N GLY A 326 -23.07 12.14 -10.02
CA GLY A 326 -22.38 11.94 -11.30
C GLY A 326 -20.86 11.90 -11.21
N ALA A 327 -20.27 11.75 -10.02
CA ALA A 327 -18.81 11.80 -9.81
C ALA A 327 -18.02 10.78 -10.64
N PHE A 328 -18.62 9.66 -11.04
CA PHE A 328 -17.93 8.58 -11.75
C PHE A 328 -18.03 8.67 -13.28
N HIS A 329 -18.56 9.76 -13.83
CA HIS A 329 -18.83 9.89 -15.27
C HIS A 329 -17.60 9.67 -16.16
N SER A 330 -16.41 10.06 -15.70
CA SER A 330 -15.14 10.01 -16.45
C SER A 330 -14.41 8.66 -16.34
N LEU A 331 -14.81 7.80 -15.40
CA LEU A 331 -14.04 6.62 -14.99
C LEU A 331 -14.28 5.40 -15.90
N SER A 332 -14.11 5.59 -17.21
CA SER A 332 -14.43 4.57 -18.24
C SER A 332 -13.58 3.28 -18.15
N ASN A 333 -12.43 3.33 -17.47
CA ASN A 333 -11.53 2.19 -17.26
C ASN A 333 -11.72 1.49 -15.91
N LEU A 334 -12.63 1.97 -15.06
CA LEU A 334 -12.80 1.43 -13.70
C LEU A 334 -13.29 0.00 -13.74
N ARG A 335 -12.60 -0.88 -13.00
CA ARG A 335 -12.90 -2.32 -12.90
C ARG A 335 -13.45 -2.69 -11.53
N SER A 336 -13.03 -1.97 -10.49
CA SER A 336 -13.41 -2.24 -9.10
C SER A 336 -13.74 -0.94 -8.38
N LEU A 337 -14.94 -0.90 -7.79
CA LEU A 337 -15.44 0.21 -6.98
C LEU A 337 -15.92 -0.31 -5.63
N ASP A 338 -15.28 0.15 -4.56
CA ASP A 338 -15.67 -0.12 -3.18
C ASP A 338 -16.27 1.14 -2.54
N LEU A 339 -17.54 1.05 -2.15
CA LEU A 339 -18.32 2.08 -1.44
C LEU A 339 -18.83 1.56 -0.10
N THR A 340 -18.22 0.50 0.45
CA THR A 340 -18.65 -0.09 1.72
C THR A 340 -18.57 0.88 2.88
N GLN A 341 -19.33 0.64 3.95
CA GLN A 341 -19.24 1.43 5.18
C GLN A 341 -19.42 2.95 4.95
N ASN A 342 -20.40 3.30 4.11
CA ASN A 342 -20.80 4.68 3.85
C ASN A 342 -22.22 4.94 4.38
N ARG A 343 -22.85 6.05 3.98
CA ARG A 343 -24.17 6.49 4.48
C ARG A 343 -25.19 6.63 3.34
N LEU A 344 -25.07 5.81 2.30
CA LEU A 344 -26.00 5.83 1.19
C LEU A 344 -27.36 5.31 1.67
N PHE A 345 -28.41 6.12 1.50
CA PHE A 345 -29.80 5.73 1.78
C PHE A 345 -30.49 5.05 0.59
N SER A 346 -30.05 5.39 -0.62
CA SER A 346 -30.55 4.81 -1.87
C SER A 346 -29.43 4.77 -2.90
N PHE A 347 -29.51 3.85 -3.85
CA PHE A 347 -28.54 3.76 -4.95
C PHE A 347 -29.26 3.79 -6.30
N CYS A 348 -28.82 4.67 -7.20
CA CYS A 348 -29.32 4.78 -8.56
C CYS A 348 -28.26 4.29 -9.55
N PHE A 349 -28.57 3.25 -10.33
CA PHE A 349 -27.61 2.64 -11.26
C PHE A 349 -27.19 3.58 -12.41
N MET A 350 -27.94 4.66 -12.67
CA MET A 350 -27.49 5.73 -13.57
C MET A 350 -26.16 6.37 -13.15
N GLN A 351 -25.82 6.36 -11.85
CA GLN A 351 -24.56 6.91 -11.32
C GLN A 351 -23.32 6.17 -11.84
N ILE A 352 -23.48 4.92 -12.30
CA ILE A 352 -22.40 4.06 -12.79
C ILE A 352 -22.56 3.68 -14.28
N ASN A 353 -23.50 4.31 -14.99
CA ASN A 353 -23.79 3.99 -16.39
C ASN A 353 -22.60 4.23 -17.34
N SER A 354 -21.66 5.09 -16.96
CA SER A 354 -20.40 5.34 -17.69
C SER A 354 -19.32 4.27 -17.48
N LEU A 355 -19.46 3.40 -16.47
CA LEU A 355 -18.40 2.49 -16.04
C LEU A 355 -18.37 1.20 -16.89
N ARG A 356 -17.92 1.35 -18.13
CA ARG A 356 -17.96 0.30 -19.18
C ARG A 356 -17.02 -0.89 -18.95
N LYS A 357 -16.17 -0.86 -17.93
CA LYS A 357 -15.27 -1.97 -17.56
C LYS A 357 -15.48 -2.47 -16.12
N LEU A 358 -16.53 -1.98 -15.44
CA LEU A 358 -16.76 -2.32 -14.03
C LEU A 358 -17.15 -3.79 -13.91
N SER A 359 -16.31 -4.57 -13.23
CA SER A 359 -16.53 -5.99 -12.95
C SER A 359 -17.02 -6.18 -11.50
N ILE A 360 -16.49 -5.40 -10.56
CA ILE A 360 -16.81 -5.54 -9.13
C ILE A 360 -17.36 -4.22 -8.57
N LEU A 361 -18.55 -4.31 -7.96
CA LEU A 361 -19.18 -3.22 -7.22
C LEU A 361 -19.54 -3.69 -5.81
N ASP A 362 -19.06 -2.98 -4.79
CA ASP A 362 -19.48 -3.21 -3.41
C ASP A 362 -20.08 -1.95 -2.79
N ILE A 363 -21.36 -2.05 -2.42
CA ILE A 363 -22.14 -1.03 -1.71
C ILE A 363 -22.69 -1.59 -0.39
N SER A 364 -22.05 -2.63 0.16
CA SER A 364 -22.39 -3.25 1.44
C SER A 364 -22.19 -2.30 2.62
N GLU A 365 -22.76 -2.63 3.78
CA GLU A 365 -22.59 -1.85 5.02
C GLU A 365 -22.94 -0.36 4.84
N ASN A 366 -23.99 -0.09 4.07
CA ASN A 366 -24.61 1.22 3.94
C ASN A 366 -25.97 1.23 4.66
N GLY A 367 -26.79 2.26 4.43
CA GLY A 367 -28.16 2.35 4.91
C GLY A 367 -29.19 2.21 3.78
N LEU A 368 -28.91 1.40 2.75
CA LEU A 368 -29.74 1.36 1.55
C LEU A 368 -31.12 0.79 1.84
N HIS A 369 -32.17 1.57 1.59
CA HIS A 369 -33.56 1.12 1.63
C HIS A 369 -34.11 0.74 0.26
N HIS A 370 -33.64 1.45 -0.78
CA HIS A 370 -34.19 1.33 -2.12
C HIS A 370 -33.09 1.36 -3.18
N LEU A 371 -33.27 0.49 -4.17
CA LEU A 371 -32.52 0.49 -5.42
C LEU A 371 -33.40 1.14 -6.50
N MET A 372 -32.80 2.05 -7.26
CA MET A 372 -33.45 2.76 -8.34
C MET A 372 -32.71 2.48 -9.64
N SER A 373 -33.49 2.29 -10.70
CA SER A 373 -32.99 2.22 -12.06
C SER A 373 -33.90 3.03 -12.97
N ASP A 374 -33.30 3.64 -13.99
CA ASP A 374 -34.03 4.37 -15.01
C ASP A 374 -34.10 3.49 -16.27
N SER A 375 -35.17 3.65 -17.06
CA SER A 375 -35.33 3.08 -18.39
C SER A 375 -34.14 3.37 -19.33
N PHE A 376 -33.39 4.45 -19.07
CA PHE A 376 -32.20 4.83 -19.85
C PHE A 376 -30.90 4.16 -19.38
N VAL A 377 -30.93 3.35 -18.31
CA VAL A 377 -29.76 2.58 -17.86
C VAL A 377 -29.45 1.51 -18.92
N THR A 378 -28.30 1.65 -19.56
CA THR A 378 -27.79 0.63 -20.48
C THR A 378 -27.29 -0.60 -19.71
N THR A 379 -27.08 -1.72 -20.39
CA THR A 379 -26.55 -2.92 -19.76
C THR A 379 -25.18 -2.65 -19.11
N LEU A 380 -25.05 -3.08 -17.85
CA LEU A 380 -23.85 -2.91 -17.04
C LEU A 380 -23.02 -4.21 -17.08
N PRO A 381 -21.68 -4.12 -17.23
CA PRO A 381 -20.80 -5.28 -17.36
C PRO A 381 -20.40 -5.91 -16.01
N VAL A 382 -21.10 -5.58 -14.92
CA VAL A 382 -20.75 -6.04 -13.57
C VAL A 382 -20.90 -7.54 -13.46
N GLU A 383 -19.83 -8.19 -12.98
CA GLU A 383 -19.74 -9.64 -12.75
C GLU A 383 -20.08 -9.97 -11.30
N ARG A 384 -19.74 -9.09 -10.34
CA ARG A 384 -19.99 -9.30 -8.92
C ARG A 384 -20.53 -8.05 -8.26
N ILE A 385 -21.66 -8.19 -7.57
CA ILE A 385 -22.26 -7.11 -6.80
C ILE A 385 -22.48 -7.52 -5.34
N PHE A 386 -22.00 -6.68 -4.43
CA PHE A 386 -22.13 -6.88 -2.99
C PHE A 386 -22.97 -5.75 -2.39
N MET A 387 -24.01 -6.12 -1.67
CA MET A 387 -24.99 -5.22 -1.03
C MET A 387 -25.34 -5.72 0.38
N ALA A 388 -24.44 -6.50 0.98
CA ALA A 388 -24.65 -7.09 2.29
C ALA A 388 -24.86 -6.02 3.37
N LYS A 389 -25.59 -6.35 4.43
CA LYS A 389 -25.78 -5.47 5.62
C LYS A 389 -26.32 -4.08 5.25
N ASN A 390 -27.40 -4.07 4.48
CA ASN A 390 -28.18 -2.89 4.15
C ASN A 390 -29.62 -3.03 4.73
N ASN A 391 -30.56 -2.19 4.30
CA ASN A 391 -31.95 -2.20 4.77
C ASN A 391 -32.95 -2.46 3.63
N LEU A 392 -32.55 -3.25 2.62
CA LEU A 392 -33.36 -3.51 1.44
C LEU A 392 -34.54 -4.42 1.80
N THR A 393 -35.74 -4.01 1.40
CA THR A 393 -36.98 -4.82 1.56
C THR A 393 -37.42 -5.49 0.26
N THR A 394 -36.95 -4.99 -0.89
CA THR A 394 -37.25 -5.50 -2.24
C THR A 394 -36.04 -5.30 -3.15
N LEU A 395 -35.94 -6.11 -4.22
CA LEU A 395 -34.89 -5.97 -5.23
C LEU A 395 -35.33 -5.12 -6.43
N ASN A 396 -36.64 -4.98 -6.69
CA ASN A 396 -37.18 -4.17 -7.79
C ASN A 396 -36.64 -4.55 -9.19
N ASN A 397 -36.38 -5.84 -9.47
CA ASN A 397 -35.86 -6.32 -10.76
C ASN A 397 -34.56 -5.64 -11.24
N PHE A 398 -33.77 -5.01 -10.35
CA PHE A 398 -32.56 -4.28 -10.74
C PHE A 398 -31.52 -5.17 -11.45
N LEU A 399 -31.58 -6.47 -11.20
CA LEU A 399 -30.70 -7.48 -11.80
C LEU A 399 -30.84 -7.57 -13.32
N SER A 400 -31.98 -7.16 -13.88
CA SER A 400 -32.21 -7.11 -15.33
C SER A 400 -31.26 -6.18 -16.10
N HIS A 401 -30.56 -5.27 -15.40
CA HIS A 401 -29.58 -4.38 -16.01
C HIS A 401 -28.19 -5.02 -16.17
N PHE A 402 -27.93 -6.19 -15.60
CA PHE A 402 -26.61 -6.83 -15.63
C PHE A 402 -26.64 -8.10 -16.49
N THR A 403 -25.86 -8.09 -17.57
CA THR A 403 -25.80 -9.22 -18.51
C THR A 403 -24.67 -10.21 -18.21
N SER A 404 -23.73 -9.81 -17.34
CA SER A 404 -22.52 -10.56 -17.03
C SER A 404 -22.44 -11.03 -15.58
N LEU A 405 -23.53 -10.87 -14.83
CA LEU A 405 -23.53 -11.07 -13.38
C LEU A 405 -23.36 -12.54 -13.03
N GLU A 406 -22.31 -12.85 -12.27
CA GLU A 406 -21.96 -14.17 -11.76
C GLU A 406 -22.42 -14.29 -10.31
N ALA A 407 -22.04 -13.33 -9.46
CA ALA A 407 -22.28 -13.41 -8.01
C ALA A 407 -23.02 -12.19 -7.45
N VAL A 408 -24.00 -12.46 -6.58
CA VAL A 408 -24.79 -11.46 -5.88
C VAL A 408 -24.79 -11.73 -4.37
N ASP A 409 -24.33 -10.77 -3.58
CA ASP A 409 -24.49 -10.81 -2.12
C ASP A 409 -25.50 -9.76 -1.67
N ILE A 410 -26.65 -10.23 -1.17
CA ILE A 410 -27.73 -9.44 -0.56
C ILE A 410 -27.98 -9.89 0.89
N SER A 411 -26.98 -10.51 1.51
CA SER A 411 -27.06 -10.99 2.89
C SER A 411 -27.32 -9.86 3.89
N PHE A 412 -27.92 -10.20 5.04
CA PHE A 412 -28.19 -9.29 6.14
C PHE A 412 -28.97 -8.03 5.72
N ASN A 413 -29.99 -8.18 4.87
CA ASN A 413 -30.97 -7.15 4.52
C ASN A 413 -32.32 -7.42 5.22
N GLN A 414 -33.40 -6.77 4.78
CA GLN A 414 -34.77 -6.94 5.29
C GLN A 414 -35.70 -7.60 4.27
N LEU A 415 -35.15 -8.43 3.39
CA LEU A 415 -35.93 -9.14 2.37
C LEU A 415 -36.82 -10.18 3.06
N ARG A 416 -38.12 -10.14 2.76
CA ARG A 416 -39.09 -11.14 3.25
C ARG A 416 -39.48 -12.16 2.20
N ILE A 417 -39.38 -11.78 0.93
CA ILE A 417 -39.84 -12.55 -0.22
C ILE A 417 -38.80 -12.38 -1.33
N LEU A 418 -38.42 -13.49 -1.95
CA LEU A 418 -37.67 -13.55 -3.20
C LEU A 418 -38.60 -13.93 -4.33
N LYS A 419 -38.28 -13.47 -5.55
CA LYS A 419 -38.94 -13.92 -6.77
C LYS A 419 -37.89 -14.48 -7.73
N THR A 420 -38.18 -15.63 -8.33
CA THR A 420 -37.30 -16.23 -9.34
C THR A 420 -37.03 -15.28 -10.50
N THR A 421 -38.01 -14.44 -10.87
CA THR A 421 -37.87 -13.41 -11.92
C THR A 421 -36.83 -12.34 -11.63
N ASP A 422 -36.49 -12.11 -10.35
CA ASP A 422 -35.38 -11.21 -10.01
C ASP A 422 -34.07 -11.75 -10.56
N PHE A 423 -33.89 -13.08 -10.60
CA PHE A 423 -32.60 -13.71 -10.91
C PHE A 423 -32.52 -14.30 -12.32
N THR A 424 -33.64 -14.76 -12.90
CA THR A 424 -33.65 -15.46 -14.19
C THR A 424 -33.39 -14.59 -15.41
N MET A 425 -33.46 -13.26 -15.26
CA MET A 425 -33.13 -12.33 -16.34
C MET A 425 -31.62 -12.25 -16.63
N SER A 426 -30.77 -12.69 -15.69
CA SER A 426 -29.32 -12.78 -15.88
C SER A 426 -28.92 -14.25 -16.10
N SER A 427 -28.44 -14.57 -17.30
CA SER A 427 -28.14 -15.96 -17.71
C SER A 427 -26.84 -16.54 -17.15
N ARG A 428 -26.16 -15.82 -16.26
CA ARG A 428 -24.81 -16.18 -15.78
C ARG A 428 -24.67 -16.25 -14.26
N ILE A 429 -25.73 -15.97 -13.51
CA ILE A 429 -25.65 -16.02 -12.04
C ILE A 429 -25.36 -17.46 -11.63
N ASP A 430 -24.30 -17.66 -10.87
CA ASP A 430 -23.92 -18.95 -10.29
C ASP A 430 -23.97 -18.93 -8.76
N TYR A 431 -23.95 -17.76 -8.12
CA TYR A 431 -23.94 -17.62 -6.67
C TYR A 431 -24.82 -16.46 -6.17
N ILE A 432 -25.67 -16.75 -5.19
CA ILE A 432 -26.49 -15.76 -4.48
C ILE A 432 -26.35 -15.98 -2.98
N SER A 433 -25.98 -14.96 -2.22
CA SER A 433 -26.12 -14.98 -0.76
C SER A 433 -27.31 -14.14 -0.29
N VAL A 434 -28.25 -14.78 0.39
CA VAL A 434 -29.41 -14.17 1.06
C VAL A 434 -29.38 -14.38 2.58
N THR A 435 -28.29 -14.97 3.11
CA THR A 435 -28.06 -15.24 4.52
C THR A 435 -28.46 -14.07 5.41
N GLY A 436 -29.18 -14.33 6.51
CA GLY A 436 -29.52 -13.31 7.50
C GLY A 436 -30.69 -12.39 7.13
N ASN A 437 -31.38 -12.61 6.00
CA ASN A 437 -32.65 -11.94 5.70
C ASN A 437 -33.84 -12.61 6.43
N PRO A 438 -34.88 -11.84 6.81
CA PRO A 438 -36.10 -12.37 7.43
C PRO A 438 -37.07 -12.99 6.40
N LEU A 439 -36.58 -13.93 5.59
CA LEU A 439 -37.36 -14.59 4.55
C LEU A 439 -38.49 -15.44 5.16
N ILE A 440 -39.68 -15.34 4.57
CA ILE A 440 -40.84 -16.14 4.96
C ILE A 440 -40.60 -17.59 4.56
N CYS A 441 -40.96 -18.52 5.44
CA CYS A 441 -40.95 -19.95 5.14
C CYS A 441 -42.38 -20.41 4.80
N ASP A 442 -42.72 -20.31 3.52
CA ASP A 442 -43.95 -20.88 2.95
C ASP A 442 -43.64 -21.68 1.68
N VAL A 443 -44.66 -22.34 1.13
CA VAL A 443 -44.53 -23.19 -0.08
C VAL A 443 -44.07 -22.37 -1.28
N GLU A 444 -44.51 -21.11 -1.41
CA GLU A 444 -44.14 -20.25 -2.54
C GLU A 444 -42.64 -19.91 -2.49
N GLN A 445 -42.12 -19.56 -1.32
CA GLN A 445 -40.70 -19.30 -1.14
C GLN A 445 -39.85 -20.55 -1.34
N MET A 446 -40.27 -21.73 -0.84
CA MET A 446 -39.52 -22.97 -1.09
C MET A 446 -39.47 -23.34 -2.57
N ASN A 447 -40.53 -23.05 -3.33
CA ASN A 447 -40.52 -23.23 -4.78
C ASN A 447 -39.48 -22.34 -5.47
N VAL A 448 -39.29 -21.09 -5.02
CA VAL A 448 -38.24 -20.20 -5.56
C VAL A 448 -36.85 -20.81 -5.36
N TYR A 449 -36.57 -21.36 -4.18
CA TYR A 449 -35.28 -22.03 -3.91
C TYR A 449 -35.06 -23.23 -4.85
N HIS A 450 -36.07 -24.10 -5.00
CA HIS A 450 -35.97 -25.23 -5.93
C HIS A 450 -35.83 -24.80 -7.40
N GLU A 451 -36.49 -23.73 -7.82
CA GLU A 451 -36.33 -23.17 -9.17
C GLU A 451 -34.90 -22.66 -9.40
N LEU A 452 -34.30 -21.99 -8.43
CA LEU A 452 -32.90 -21.52 -8.49
C LEU A 452 -31.91 -22.69 -8.50
N GLU A 453 -32.12 -23.72 -7.67
CA GLU A 453 -31.31 -24.95 -7.68
C GLU A 453 -31.37 -25.69 -9.02
N ASN A 454 -32.56 -25.78 -9.63
CA ASN A 454 -32.74 -26.39 -10.96
C ASN A 454 -32.00 -25.62 -12.07
N LEU A 455 -31.71 -24.34 -11.85
CA LEU A 455 -30.88 -23.50 -12.73
C LEU A 455 -29.37 -23.61 -12.42
N ASN A 456 -28.97 -24.50 -11.50
CA ASN A 456 -27.61 -24.66 -10.99
C ASN A 456 -27.05 -23.40 -10.30
N ILE A 457 -27.91 -22.61 -9.64
CA ILE A 457 -27.51 -21.44 -8.88
C ILE A 457 -27.25 -21.84 -7.42
N GLU A 458 -26.04 -21.64 -6.91
CA GLU A 458 -25.69 -21.83 -5.50
C GLU A 458 -26.35 -20.71 -4.68
N ILE A 459 -27.29 -21.07 -3.80
CA ILE A 459 -27.93 -20.12 -2.88
C ILE A 459 -27.45 -20.35 -1.44
N ASP A 460 -26.87 -19.33 -0.84
CA ASP A 460 -26.43 -19.31 0.55
C ASP A 460 -27.45 -18.57 1.43
N GLY A 461 -27.97 -19.27 2.44
CA GLY A 461 -28.96 -18.75 3.39
C GLY A 461 -30.36 -19.28 3.13
N GLU A 462 -30.98 -19.87 4.16
CA GLU A 462 -32.31 -20.44 4.10
C GLU A 462 -33.32 -19.65 4.95
N PRO A 463 -34.62 -19.67 4.59
CA PRO A 463 -35.67 -19.11 5.43
C PRO A 463 -35.72 -19.85 6.78
N LYS A 464 -35.85 -19.10 7.88
CA LYS A 464 -36.00 -19.70 9.21
C LYS A 464 -37.42 -20.23 9.39
N CYS A 465 -37.63 -21.49 9.05
CA CYS A 465 -38.89 -22.19 9.28
C CYS A 465 -39.08 -22.46 10.78
N THR A 466 -39.84 -21.60 11.47
CA THR A 466 -40.30 -21.92 12.83
C THR A 466 -41.35 -23.01 12.73
N ASN A 467 -40.97 -24.25 13.06
CA ASN A 467 -41.92 -25.34 13.33
C ASN A 467 -42.65 -25.13 14.68
N GLU A 468 -43.13 -23.91 14.98
CA GLU A 468 -44.01 -23.68 16.13
C GLU A 468 -45.45 -23.46 15.63
N PRO A 469 -46.38 -24.37 15.95
CA PRO A 469 -47.79 -24.14 15.68
C PRO A 469 -48.26 -22.91 16.47
N PRO A 470 -49.22 -22.12 15.95
CA PRO A 470 -49.74 -20.97 16.67
C PRO A 470 -50.29 -21.43 18.03
N ARG A 471 -49.77 -20.85 19.12
CA ARG A 471 -50.35 -21.04 20.45
C ARG A 471 -51.74 -20.41 20.44
N LEU A 472 -52.76 -21.26 20.54
CA LEU A 472 -54.17 -20.92 20.73
C LEU A 472 -54.39 -20.17 22.06
#